data_AF-A0A4S0FXS4-F1
#
_entry.id   AF-A0A4S0FXS4-F1
#
_cell.length_a   1.000
_cell.length_b   1.000
_cell.length_c   1.000
_cell.angle_alpha   90.00
_cell.angle_beta   90.00
_cell.angle_gamma   90.00
#
_symmetry.space_group_name_H-M   'P 1'
#
loop_
_entity.id
_entity.type
_entity.pdbx_description
1 polymer ?
#
loop_
_entity_poly.entity_id
_entity_poly.type
_entity_poly.pdbx_seq_one_letter_code
_entity_poly.pdbx_strand_id
1 'polypeptide(L)'
;AKELGTSDMPVRSAFTRLQALRALSPMPNGSVEVPLISAERFAQLTALRTVLEGTATELATKLINGNNLRAIRRHCAELTQAARSGDIENYLRKNHDFKFG
;
A
#
# COMPACT_ATOMS: atom_id res chain seq x y z
N ALA A 1 8.27 -0.94 20.56
CA ALA A 1 7.79 -2.04 21.42
C ALA A 1 6.64 -1.56 22.32
N LYS A 2 6.90 -0.63 23.26
CA LYS A 2 5.92 -0.11 24.23
C LYS A 2 4.60 0.42 23.60
N GLU A 3 4.67 1.27 22.59
CA GLU A 3 3.48 1.84 21.92
C GLU A 3 2.61 0.79 21.22
N LEU A 4 3.24 -0.29 20.74
CA LEU A 4 2.57 -1.40 20.06
C LEU A 4 2.22 -2.54 21.03
N GLY A 5 2.45 -2.36 22.34
CA GLY A 5 2.15 -3.38 23.35
C GLY A 5 2.88 -4.72 23.15
N THR A 6 4.08 -4.70 22.56
CA THR A 6 4.82 -5.91 22.18
C THR A 6 6.28 -5.89 22.67
N SER A 7 6.99 -7.03 22.59
CA SER A 7 8.41 -7.14 22.96
C SER A 7 9.33 -6.64 21.84
N ASP A 8 10.63 -6.53 22.10
CA ASP A 8 11.59 -5.98 21.13
C ASP A 8 11.86 -6.89 19.93
N MET A 9 11.78 -8.21 20.11
CA MET A 9 12.05 -9.19 19.06
C MET A 9 11.14 -9.05 17.82
N PRO A 10 9.79 -8.98 17.95
CA PRO A 10 8.90 -8.79 16.80
C PRO A 10 9.06 -7.41 16.15
N VAL A 11 9.42 -6.38 16.91
CA VAL A 11 9.72 -5.06 16.35
C VAL A 11 10.99 -5.14 15.50
N ARG A 12 12.04 -5.80 16.00
CA ARG A 12 13.30 -5.97 15.27
C ARG A 12 13.10 -6.73 13.97
N SER A 13 12.35 -7.84 13.99
CA SER A 13 12.08 -8.62 12.77
C SER A 13 11.27 -7.81 11.74
N ALA A 14 10.31 -7.00 12.19
CA ALA A 14 9.57 -6.09 11.32
C ALA A 14 10.49 -5.04 10.66
N PHE A 15 11.40 -4.44 11.43
CA PHE A 15 12.36 -3.45 10.92
C PHE A 15 13.33 -4.06 9.91
N THR A 16 13.83 -5.28 10.16
CA THR A 16 14.66 -6.01 9.20
C THR A 16 13.90 -6.26 7.90
N ARG A 17 12.63 -6.67 7.97
CA ARG A 17 11.79 -6.90 6.78
C ARG A 17 11.55 -5.60 6.01
N LEU A 18 11.26 -4.49 6.70
CA LEU A 18 11.05 -3.19 6.05
C LEU A 18 12.32 -2.68 5.36
N GLN A 19 13.50 -2.88 5.96
CA GLN A 19 14.78 -2.57 5.31
C GLN A 19 15.02 -3.43 4.06
N ALA A 20 14.75 -4.74 4.13
CA ALA A 20 14.86 -5.62 2.97
C ALA A 20 13.93 -5.21 1.82
N LEU A 21 12.78 -4.63 2.14
CA LEU A 21 11.82 -4.06 1.17
C LEU A 21 12.16 -2.63 0.73
N ARG A 22 13.26 -2.05 1.23
CA ARG A 22 13.64 -0.63 1.03
C ARG A 22 12.55 0.35 1.47
N ALA A 23 11.68 -0.07 2.37
CA ALA A 23 10.67 0.76 3.01
C ALA A 23 11.27 1.62 4.13
N LEU A 24 12.43 1.20 4.67
CA LEU A 24 13.24 1.95 5.62
C LEU A 24 14.71 1.95 5.19
N SER A 25 15.41 3.05 5.45
CA SER A 25 16.85 3.21 5.21
C SER A 25 17.61 3.20 6.54
N PRO A 26 18.74 2.48 6.64
CA PRO A 26 19.59 2.51 7.83
C PRO A 26 20.41 3.80 7.90
N MET A 27 20.63 4.28 9.12
CA MET A 27 21.43 5.47 9.42
C MET A 27 22.76 5.08 10.09
N PRO A 28 23.83 5.89 9.98
CA PRO A 28 25.14 5.57 10.56
C PRO A 28 25.15 5.38 12.08
N ASN A 29 24.21 6.00 12.79
CA ASN A 29 24.04 5.88 14.25
C ASN A 29 23.25 4.62 14.67
N GLY A 30 22.88 3.74 13.73
CA GLY A 30 22.11 2.53 13.98
C GLY A 30 20.60 2.73 14.04
N SER A 31 20.07 3.94 13.80
CA SER A 31 18.64 4.15 13.60
C SER A 31 18.21 3.81 12.17
N VAL A 32 16.90 3.90 11.91
CA VAL A 32 16.33 3.78 10.56
C VAL A 32 15.39 4.96 10.31
N GLU A 33 15.20 5.31 9.04
CA GLU A 33 14.29 6.37 8.62
C GLU A 33 13.41 5.95 7.44
N VAL A 34 12.29 6.65 7.25
CA VAL A 34 11.47 6.52 6.05
C VAL A 34 12.17 7.29 4.93
N PRO A 35 12.53 6.64 3.81
CA PRO A 35 13.23 7.31 2.73
C PRO A 35 12.35 8.37 2.06
N LEU A 36 12.94 9.52 1.75
CA LEU A 36 12.31 10.52 0.88
C LEU A 36 12.24 9.98 -0.55
N ILE A 37 11.09 10.16 -1.19
CA ILE A 37 10.91 9.81 -2.60
C ILE A 37 11.11 11.05 -3.48
N SER A 38 12.06 10.98 -4.42
CA SER A 38 12.24 12.03 -5.42
C SER A 38 11.10 11.99 -6.45
N ALA A 39 10.83 13.12 -7.10
CA ALA A 39 9.86 13.19 -8.18
C ALA A 39 10.17 12.19 -9.32
N GLU A 40 11.45 12.04 -9.67
CA GLU A 40 11.90 11.05 -10.66
C GLU A 40 11.58 9.62 -10.22
N ARG A 41 11.91 9.28 -8.97
CA ARG A 41 11.64 7.93 -8.42
C ARG A 41 10.14 7.66 -8.36
N PHE A 42 9.35 8.66 -8.00
CA PHE A 42 7.89 8.56 -8.00
C PHE A 42 7.33 8.32 -9.41
N ALA A 43 7.86 9.02 -10.42
CA ALA A 43 7.47 8.82 -11.82
C ALA A 43 7.81 7.40 -12.31
N GLN A 44 9.02 6.92 -12.02
CA GLN A 44 9.44 5.55 -12.35
C GLN A 44 8.55 4.50 -11.67
N LEU A 45 8.25 4.69 -10.37
CA LEU A 45 7.37 3.80 -9.63
C LEU A 45 5.96 3.77 -10.25
N THR A 46 5.43 4.93 -10.61
CA THR A 46 4.11 5.05 -11.23
C THR A 46 4.09 4.34 -12.59
N ALA A 47 5.12 4.53 -13.43
CA ALA A 47 5.22 3.85 -14.72
C ALA A 47 5.22 2.32 -14.57
N LEU A 48 5.98 1.79 -13.61
CA LEU A 48 5.99 0.36 -13.33
C LEU A 48 4.63 -0.13 -12.84
N ARG A 49 3.99 0.61 -11.93
CA ARG A 49 2.65 0.28 -11.42
C ARG A 49 1.60 0.25 -12.52
N THR A 50 1.63 1.18 -13.47
CA THR A 50 0.70 1.19 -14.60
C THR A 50 0.77 -0.11 -15.40
N VAL A 51 1.98 -0.60 -15.68
CA VAL A 51 2.18 -1.88 -16.40
C VAL A 51 1.68 -3.06 -15.56
N LEU A 52 2.10 -3.14 -14.29
CA LEU A 52 1.79 -4.26 -13.42
C LEU A 52 0.31 -4.34 -13.04
N GLU A 53 -0.29 -3.24 -12.59
CA GLU A 53 -1.69 -3.18 -12.15
C GLU A 53 -2.64 -3.37 -13.34
N GLY A 54 -2.32 -2.81 -14.51
CA GLY A 54 -3.09 -3.02 -15.74
C GLY A 54 -3.10 -4.48 -16.17
N THR A 55 -1.92 -5.11 -16.22
CA THR A 55 -1.78 -6.53 -16.57
C THR A 55 -2.50 -7.43 -15.55
N ALA A 56 -2.34 -7.15 -14.26
CA ALA A 56 -3.03 -7.89 -13.20
C ALA A 56 -4.56 -7.80 -13.34
N THR A 57 -5.07 -6.60 -13.65
CA THR A 57 -6.51 -6.37 -13.89
C THR A 57 -6.99 -7.17 -15.09
N GLU A 58 -6.27 -7.14 -16.22
CA GLU A 58 -6.62 -7.90 -17.43
C GLU A 58 -6.70 -9.41 -17.13
N LEU A 59 -5.71 -9.95 -16.43
CA LEU A 59 -5.69 -11.36 -16.03
C LEU A 59 -6.85 -11.71 -15.10
N ALA A 60 -7.17 -10.84 -14.14
CA ALA A 60 -8.27 -11.04 -13.21
C ALA A 60 -9.63 -11.08 -13.92
N THR A 61 -9.82 -10.35 -15.03
CA THR A 61 -11.08 -10.36 -15.79
C THR A 61 -11.45 -11.75 -16.32
N LYS A 62 -10.46 -12.63 -16.52
CA LYS A 62 -10.66 -14.01 -16.99
C LYS A 62 -11.21 -14.95 -15.91
N LEU A 63 -11.11 -14.54 -14.64
CA LEU A 63 -11.43 -15.38 -13.46
C LEU A 63 -12.58 -14.80 -12.63
N ILE A 64 -12.90 -13.52 -12.82
CA ILE A 64 -13.84 -12.79 -11.99
C ILE A 64 -15.28 -13.31 -12.16
N ASN A 65 -16.03 -13.41 -11.06
CA ASN A 65 -17.46 -13.73 -11.08
C ASN A 65 -18.33 -12.56 -10.57
N GLY A 66 -19.65 -12.77 -10.58
CA GLY A 66 -20.61 -11.75 -10.16
C GLY A 66 -20.45 -11.29 -8.70
N ASN A 67 -19.99 -12.14 -7.79
CA ASN A 67 -19.76 -11.77 -6.39
C ASN A 67 -18.56 -10.85 -6.26
N ASN A 68 -17.46 -11.18 -6.95
CA ASN A 68 -16.27 -10.32 -7.00
C ASN A 68 -16.62 -8.93 -7.58
N LEU A 69 -17.40 -8.89 -8.67
CA LEU A 69 -17.77 -7.62 -9.28
C LEU A 69 -18.66 -6.77 -8.35
N ARG A 70 -19.52 -7.37 -7.54
CA ARG A 70 -20.27 -6.65 -6.50
C ARG A 70 -19.35 -6.08 -5.42
N ALA A 71 -18.35 -6.84 -4.97
CA ALA A 71 -17.36 -6.35 -4.01
C ALA A 71 -16.55 -5.17 -4.57
N ILE A 72 -16.04 -5.27 -5.81
CA ILE A 72 -15.29 -4.19 -6.48
C ILE A 72 -16.15 -2.92 -6.59
N ARG A 73 -17.42 -3.05 -6.99
CA ARG A 73 -18.34 -1.90 -7.07
C ARG A 73 -18.55 -1.23 -5.72
N ARG A 74 -18.72 -2.02 -4.65
CA ARG A 74 -18.84 -1.49 -3.28
C ARG A 74 -17.58 -0.72 -2.88
N HIS A 75 -16.40 -1.32 -3.02
CA HIS A 75 -15.13 -0.67 -2.66
C HIS A 75 -14.87 0.60 -3.49
N CYS A 76 -15.25 0.61 -4.78
CA CYS A 76 -15.16 1.79 -5.63
C CYS A 76 -16.06 2.94 -5.13
N ALA A 77 -17.30 2.63 -4.73
CA ALA A 77 -18.21 3.62 -4.17
C ALA A 77 -17.68 4.20 -2.85
N GLU A 78 -17.18 3.35 -1.94
CA GLU A 78 -16.60 3.76 -0.67
C GLU A 78 -15.35 4.64 -0.86
N LEU A 79 -14.46 4.26 -1.78
CA LEU A 79 -13.28 5.05 -2.13
C LEU A 79 -13.67 6.42 -2.70
N THR A 80 -14.64 6.46 -3.61
CA THR A 80 -15.14 7.70 -4.20
C THR A 80 -15.73 8.63 -3.13
N GLN A 81 -16.47 8.07 -2.18
CA GLN A 81 -17.03 8.85 -1.08
C GLN A 81 -15.95 9.38 -0.13
N ALA A 82 -14.96 8.56 0.22
CA ALA A 82 -13.82 8.99 1.02
C ALA A 82 -13.05 10.13 0.34
N ALA A 83 -12.78 10.03 -0.97
CA ALA A 83 -12.13 11.09 -1.74
C ALA A 83 -12.90 12.41 -1.70
N ARG A 84 -14.24 12.36 -1.82
CA ARG A 84 -15.10 13.56 -1.79
C ARG A 84 -15.16 14.22 -0.42
N SER A 85 -15.02 13.44 0.65
CA SER A 85 -15.05 13.96 2.02
C SER A 85 -13.79 14.70 2.44
N GLY A 86 -12.68 14.57 1.68
CA GLY A 86 -11.38 15.13 2.05
C GLY A 86 -10.65 14.38 3.16
N ASP A 87 -11.20 13.28 3.66
CA ASP A 87 -10.58 12.41 4.67
C ASP A 87 -9.48 11.55 4.01
N ILE A 88 -8.24 12.01 4.11
CA ILE A 88 -7.06 11.37 3.51
C ILE A 88 -6.81 9.98 4.12
N GLU A 89 -6.99 9.82 5.44
CA GLU A 89 -6.73 8.52 6.09
C GLU A 89 -7.73 7.47 5.62
N ASN A 90 -9.02 7.85 5.55
CA ASN A 90 -10.05 6.97 5.04
C ASN A 90 -9.88 6.72 3.53
N TYR A 91 -9.47 7.73 2.76
CA TYR A 91 -9.16 7.56 1.34
C TYR A 91 -8.05 6.51 1.12
N LEU A 92 -6.94 6.61 1.86
CA LEU A 92 -5.83 5.66 1.75
C LEU A 92 -6.26 4.24 2.11
N ARG A 93 -7.08 4.10 3.16
CA ARG A 93 -7.65 2.81 3.57
C ARG A 93 -8.56 2.22 2.49
N LYS A 94 -9.50 3.00 1.96
CA LYS A 94 -10.43 2.54 0.92
C LYS A 94 -9.74 2.27 -0.42
N ASN A 95 -8.65 2.98 -0.73
CA ASN A 95 -7.84 2.68 -1.90
C ASN A 95 -7.09 1.35 -1.75
N HIS A 96 -6.62 1.02 -0.54
CA HIS A 96 -6.05 -0.30 -0.27
C HIS A 96 -7.12 -1.39 -0.41
N ASP A 97 -8.29 -1.23 0.23
CA ASP A 97 -9.39 -2.20 0.16
C ASP A 97 -9.87 -2.42 -1.27
N PHE A 98 -9.96 -1.37 -2.10
CA PHE A 98 -10.32 -1.52 -3.52
C PHE A 98 -9.34 -2.37 -4.32
N LYS A 99 -8.04 -2.31 -3.98
CA LYS A 99 -6.97 -3.03 -4.69
C LYS A 99 -6.74 -4.45 -4.16
N PHE A 100 -6.96 -4.68 -2.87
CA PHE A 100 -6.50 -5.91 -2.18
C PHE A 100 -7.54 -6.54 -1.24
N GLY A 101 -8.70 -5.92 -1.03
CA GLY A 101 -9.77 -6.39 -0.13
C GLY A 101 -10.87 -7.20 -0.81
#